data_AF-A0A915P0B1-F1
#
_entry.id   AF-A0A915P0B1-F1
#
_cell.length_a   1.000
_cell.length_b   1.000
_cell.length_c   1.000
_cell.angle_alpha   90.00
_cell.angle_beta   90.00
_cell.angle_gamma   90.00
#
_symmetry.space_group_name_H-M   'P 1'
#
loop_
_entity.id
_entity.type
_entity.pdbx_description
1 polymer ?
#
loop_
_entity_poly.entity_id
_entity_poly.type
_entity_poly.pdbx_seq_one_letter_code
_entity_poly.pdbx_strand_id
1 'polypeptide(L)'
;MKEEDNNSNKNNNIKQKNEDKQEELNEKQKERKYLITRNLQEILGEDKLVKQIITGKNIHVYWGTATTGRPHVGYFVPIQKIADFLRADIRVTILFADLHASLDNLKSDFELLENRLLYYEYVIKALMTALNVPLEKLHFVRGQSYQLSEPYTKDLLRLSSLVSLRDAVRAGAEVIKQMDDPLLSGILYPLLQALDEQYLKVDGQFGGLDQRKIFILAEEQLPRIKLGKRFHLMNPMVPGLTGSKMSSSEEYSKIDLLDDPDVVSTKIDSANCPSIESGIDNGVLAFYQHVVFPIIGGSIIMNNQQFCDFPSLQKAFKEELIKENELKNYLKQFLNGILAKVQENCLNTPEFKEILSKAYPKVSINNDDFSKLCVNKLEEKISSDVGPFGDKFEFIPSKTITQSSLIFNMDSSIGGQSRPVKILWRCSPKGNFTLAHIYALIQLKIFCDKGFQCTILISDLDAFLDKLKCPWQDLKKRTENHLKILKQLINLLGMEDVSIWSNNPFITQRIPVN
;
A
#
# COMPACT_ATOMS: atom_id res chain seq x y z
N MET A 1 -15.59 -64.47 -3.37
CA MET A 1 -14.23 -64.00 -3.00
C MET A 1 -13.24 -63.90 -4.17
N LYS A 2 -13.63 -63.95 -5.46
CA LYS A 2 -12.72 -63.65 -6.59
C LYS A 2 -13.24 -62.63 -7.61
N GLU A 3 -14.45 -62.09 -7.43
CA GLU A 3 -15.02 -61.06 -8.31
C GLU A 3 -15.06 -59.65 -7.70
N GLU A 4 -14.94 -59.50 -6.38
CA GLU A 4 -14.93 -58.18 -5.72
C GLU A 4 -13.55 -57.50 -5.73
N ASP A 5 -12.45 -58.26 -5.80
CA ASP A 5 -11.09 -57.71 -5.80
C ASP A 5 -10.63 -57.17 -7.17
N ASN A 6 -11.30 -57.54 -8.27
CA ASN A 6 -10.95 -57.03 -9.60
C ASN A 6 -11.60 -55.67 -9.92
N ASN A 7 -12.70 -55.32 -9.25
CA ASN A 7 -13.35 -54.02 -9.41
C ASN A 7 -12.74 -52.94 -8.50
N SER A 8 -12.23 -53.30 -7.32
CA SER A 8 -11.50 -52.37 -6.45
C SER A 8 -10.14 -51.97 -7.05
N ASN A 9 -9.41 -52.92 -7.66
CA ASN A 9 -8.14 -52.65 -8.33
C ASN A 9 -8.29 -51.92 -9.68
N LYS A 10 -9.39 -52.10 -10.41
CA LYS A 10 -9.69 -51.27 -11.61
C LYS A 10 -10.09 -49.85 -11.23
N ASN A 11 -10.90 -49.66 -10.19
CA ASN A 11 -11.29 -48.32 -9.74
C ASN A 11 -10.14 -47.56 -9.06
N ASN A 12 -9.23 -48.25 -8.37
CA ASN A 12 -8.01 -47.64 -7.84
C ASN A 12 -7.00 -47.31 -8.95
N ASN A 13 -6.87 -48.14 -9.99
CA ASN A 13 -6.03 -47.80 -11.15
C ASN A 13 -6.63 -46.68 -12.02
N ILE A 14 -7.95 -46.49 -12.04
CA ILE A 14 -8.59 -45.37 -12.75
C ILE A 14 -8.55 -44.08 -11.90
N LYS A 15 -8.60 -44.17 -10.57
CA LYS A 15 -8.37 -43.02 -9.67
C LYS A 15 -6.89 -42.60 -9.62
N GLN A 16 -5.95 -43.54 -9.54
CA GLN A 16 -4.52 -43.23 -9.60
C GLN A 16 -4.03 -42.79 -10.99
N LYS A 17 -4.72 -43.15 -12.08
CA LYS A 17 -4.43 -42.57 -13.42
C LYS A 17 -5.02 -41.18 -13.66
N ASN A 18 -5.89 -40.69 -12.78
CA ASN A 18 -6.53 -39.38 -12.93
C ASN A 18 -6.00 -38.31 -11.95
N GLU A 19 -5.18 -38.68 -10.96
CA GLU A 19 -4.59 -37.73 -9.99
C GLU A 19 -3.12 -37.35 -10.27
N ASP A 20 -2.45 -38.01 -11.22
CA ASP A 20 -1.05 -37.73 -11.60
C ASP A 20 -0.85 -37.39 -13.10
N LYS A 21 -1.84 -36.76 -13.73
CA LYS A 21 -1.55 -35.94 -14.93
C LYS A 21 -1.25 -34.53 -14.46
N GLN A 22 -0.01 -34.28 -14.01
CA GLN A 22 0.57 -32.96 -14.20
C GLN A 22 0.51 -32.70 -15.70
N GLU A 23 -0.45 -31.88 -16.14
CA GLU A 23 -0.54 -31.44 -17.54
C GLU A 23 0.77 -30.74 -17.87
N GLU A 24 1.63 -31.45 -18.58
CA GLU A 24 2.96 -30.99 -18.94
C GLU A 24 2.81 -29.75 -19.84
N LEU A 25 3.45 -28.64 -19.43
CA LEU A 25 3.39 -27.38 -20.19
C LEU A 25 3.97 -27.63 -21.59
N ASN A 26 3.27 -27.19 -22.64
CA ASN A 26 3.85 -27.18 -23.98
C ASN A 26 5.00 -26.16 -24.07
N GLU A 27 5.81 -26.22 -25.12
CA GLU A 27 7.00 -25.36 -25.26
C GLU A 27 6.68 -23.86 -25.18
N LYS A 28 5.58 -23.42 -25.79
CA LYS A 28 5.12 -22.03 -25.71
C LYS A 28 4.72 -21.63 -24.28
N GLN A 29 4.10 -22.53 -23.54
CA GLN A 29 3.73 -22.32 -22.14
C GLN A 29 4.95 -22.33 -21.21
N LYS A 30 5.97 -23.16 -21.50
CA LYS A 30 7.26 -23.14 -20.79
C LYS A 30 8.00 -21.83 -21.02
N GLU A 31 8.07 -21.34 -22.26
CA GLU A 31 8.66 -20.04 -22.58
C GLU A 31 7.92 -18.89 -21.88
N ARG A 32 6.58 -18.91 -21.93
CA ARG A 32 5.76 -17.92 -21.23
C ARG A 32 6.02 -17.95 -19.72
N LYS A 33 6.06 -19.14 -19.10
CA LYS A 33 6.39 -19.30 -17.68
C LYS A 33 7.79 -18.74 -17.39
N TYR A 34 8.78 -19.09 -18.21
CA TYR A 34 10.15 -18.61 -18.05
C TYR A 34 10.26 -17.07 -18.08
N LEU A 35 9.57 -16.39 -19.01
CA LEU A 35 9.55 -14.92 -19.03
C LEU A 35 8.96 -14.35 -17.73
N ILE A 36 7.88 -14.93 -17.24
CA ILE A 36 7.22 -14.49 -16.00
C ILE A 36 8.16 -14.68 -14.80
N THR A 37 8.83 -15.83 -14.71
CA THR A 37 9.55 -16.24 -13.49
C THR A 37 11.05 -15.96 -13.48
N ARG A 38 11.68 -15.69 -14.64
CA ARG A 38 13.13 -15.43 -14.71
C ARG A 38 13.53 -14.25 -13.83
N ASN A 39 14.69 -14.30 -13.19
CA ASN A 39 15.22 -13.22 -12.34
C ASN A 39 14.31 -12.79 -11.17
N LEU A 40 13.28 -13.58 -10.82
CA LEU A 40 12.59 -13.44 -9.55
C LEU A 40 13.36 -14.20 -8.46
N GLN A 41 13.31 -13.69 -7.24
CA GLN A 41 13.90 -14.35 -6.09
C GLN A 41 12.95 -15.37 -5.46
N GLU A 42 11.66 -15.07 -5.42
CA GLU A 42 10.65 -15.93 -4.80
C GLU A 42 9.29 -15.79 -5.50
N ILE A 43 8.51 -16.87 -5.50
CA ILE A 43 7.16 -16.95 -6.05
C ILE A 43 6.26 -17.60 -5.01
N LEU A 44 5.14 -16.96 -4.67
CA LEU A 44 4.09 -17.54 -3.84
C LEU A 44 2.87 -17.87 -4.72
N GLY A 45 2.29 -19.05 -4.53
CA GLY A 45 1.13 -19.50 -5.31
C GLY A 45 1.47 -19.91 -6.75
N GLU A 46 2.64 -20.49 -6.99
CA GLU A 46 3.09 -20.94 -8.32
C GLU A 46 2.09 -21.89 -8.98
N ASP A 47 1.47 -22.80 -8.23
CA ASP A 47 0.45 -23.74 -8.75
C ASP A 47 -0.71 -23.01 -9.44
N LYS A 48 -1.13 -21.88 -8.86
CA LYS A 48 -2.20 -21.04 -9.42
C LYS A 48 -1.75 -20.38 -10.72
N LEU A 49 -0.52 -19.86 -10.76
CA LEU A 49 0.08 -19.29 -11.96
C LEU A 49 0.15 -20.34 -13.08
N VAL A 50 0.68 -21.52 -12.79
CA VAL A 50 0.82 -22.63 -13.76
C VAL A 50 -0.56 -23.04 -14.29
N LYS A 51 -1.56 -23.21 -13.42
CA LYS A 51 -2.93 -23.52 -13.84
C LYS A 51 -3.53 -22.44 -14.75
N GLN A 52 -3.26 -21.17 -14.47
CA GLN A 52 -3.71 -20.05 -15.32
C GLN A 52 -3.00 -20.02 -16.68
N ILE A 53 -1.72 -20.41 -16.73
CA ILE A 53 -0.97 -20.56 -17.98
C ILE A 53 -1.55 -21.70 -18.81
N ILE A 54 -1.82 -22.86 -18.20
CA ILE A 54 -2.36 -24.04 -18.88
C ILE A 54 -3.74 -23.75 -19.46
N THR A 55 -4.62 -23.14 -18.67
CA THR A 55 -5.99 -22.79 -19.10
C THR A 55 -6.05 -21.68 -20.16
N GLY A 56 -4.93 -21.04 -20.50
CA GLY A 56 -4.91 -19.93 -21.46
C GLY A 56 -5.59 -18.67 -20.94
N LYS A 57 -5.74 -18.52 -19.62
CA LYS A 57 -6.35 -17.34 -19.02
C LYS A 57 -5.55 -16.08 -19.38
N ASN A 58 -6.26 -14.98 -19.64
CA ASN A 58 -5.65 -13.66 -19.71
C ASN A 58 -5.29 -13.21 -18.29
N ILE A 59 -4.02 -13.41 -17.91
CA ILE A 59 -3.50 -13.13 -16.58
C ILE A 59 -3.40 -11.62 -16.39
N HIS A 60 -3.84 -11.13 -15.22
CA HIS A 60 -3.72 -9.73 -14.82
C HIS A 60 -2.84 -9.60 -13.57
N VAL A 61 -1.75 -8.85 -13.65
CA VAL A 61 -0.84 -8.56 -12.53
C VAL A 61 -0.82 -7.06 -12.27
N TYR A 62 -0.66 -6.64 -11.02
CA TYR A 62 -0.30 -5.25 -10.73
C TYR A 62 1.03 -5.10 -9.99
N TRP A 63 1.60 -3.92 -10.14
CA TRP A 63 2.74 -3.42 -9.39
C TRP A 63 2.37 -2.07 -8.77
N GLY A 64 2.60 -1.92 -7.47
CA GLY A 64 2.37 -0.67 -6.75
C GLY A 64 3.64 0.15 -6.62
N THR A 65 3.55 1.46 -6.90
CA THR A 65 4.66 2.40 -6.68
C THR A 65 4.16 3.65 -5.95
N ALA A 66 4.85 4.01 -4.87
CA ALA A 66 4.54 5.22 -4.11
C ALA A 66 5.16 6.44 -4.78
N THR A 67 4.35 7.47 -5.04
CA THR A 67 4.73 8.70 -5.75
C THR A 67 5.39 9.73 -4.82
N THR A 68 6.44 9.30 -4.11
CA THR A 68 7.14 10.13 -3.10
C THR A 68 8.37 10.83 -3.70
N GLY A 69 9.56 10.22 -3.61
CA GLY A 69 10.80 10.79 -4.15
C GLY A 69 10.88 10.72 -5.68
N ARG A 70 11.95 11.24 -6.27
CA ARG A 70 12.21 11.03 -7.71
C ARG A 70 12.62 9.57 -7.97
N PRO A 71 12.07 8.89 -9.01
CA PRO A 71 12.57 7.60 -9.46
C PRO A 71 14.05 7.68 -9.80
N HIS A 72 14.78 6.63 -9.45
CA HIS A 72 16.20 6.47 -9.72
C HIS A 72 16.43 5.23 -10.57
N VAL A 73 17.67 4.99 -11.00
CA VAL A 73 18.09 3.81 -11.78
C VAL A 73 17.70 2.45 -11.18
N GLY A 74 17.34 2.38 -9.89
CA GLY A 74 16.78 1.16 -9.31
C GLY A 74 15.43 0.76 -9.90
N TYR A 75 14.69 1.71 -10.52
CA TYR A 75 13.44 1.44 -11.22
C TYR A 75 13.62 0.61 -12.49
N PHE A 76 14.84 0.47 -13.03
CA PHE A 76 15.09 -0.44 -14.15
C PHE A 76 14.72 -1.89 -13.82
N VAL A 77 14.94 -2.31 -12.56
CA VAL A 77 14.70 -3.69 -12.11
C VAL A 77 13.21 -4.07 -12.21
N PRO A 78 12.26 -3.36 -11.56
CA PRO A 78 10.85 -3.66 -11.70
C PRO A 78 10.33 -3.40 -13.12
N ILE A 79 10.83 -2.38 -13.83
CA ILE A 79 10.36 -2.05 -15.18
C ILE A 79 10.75 -3.11 -16.19
N GLN A 80 11.95 -3.67 -16.09
CA GLN A 80 12.36 -4.80 -16.93
C GLN A 80 11.47 -6.03 -16.69
N LYS A 81 11.10 -6.30 -15.44
CA LYS A 81 10.18 -7.39 -15.12
C LYS A 81 8.76 -7.13 -15.65
N ILE A 82 8.29 -5.89 -15.60
CA ILE A 82 7.03 -5.48 -16.24
C ILE A 82 7.10 -5.67 -17.76
N ALA A 83 8.24 -5.36 -18.39
CA ALA A 83 8.46 -5.64 -19.80
C ALA A 83 8.36 -7.14 -20.11
N ASP A 84 8.90 -8.00 -19.25
CA ASP A 84 8.75 -9.46 -19.39
C ASP A 84 7.30 -9.91 -19.28
N PHE A 85 6.52 -9.34 -18.36
CA PHE A 85 5.10 -9.64 -18.25
C PHE A 85 4.33 -9.25 -19.52
N LEU A 86 4.59 -8.05 -20.05
CA LEU A 86 3.96 -7.58 -21.28
C LEU A 86 4.33 -8.46 -22.48
N ARG A 87 5.60 -8.89 -22.60
CA ARG A 87 6.05 -9.87 -23.61
C ARG A 87 5.43 -11.25 -23.43
N ALA A 88 5.15 -11.66 -22.19
CA ALA A 88 4.43 -12.88 -21.84
C ALA A 88 2.90 -12.77 -22.00
N ASP A 89 2.43 -11.71 -22.68
CA ASP A 89 1.03 -11.43 -23.00
C ASP A 89 0.15 -11.14 -21.76
N ILE A 90 0.77 -10.78 -20.63
CA ILE A 90 0.09 -10.46 -19.37
C ILE A 90 -0.42 -9.01 -19.41
N ARG A 91 -1.65 -8.81 -18.92
CA ARG A 91 -2.16 -7.48 -18.61
C ARG A 91 -1.48 -6.95 -17.35
N VAL A 92 -0.90 -5.74 -17.42
CA VAL A 92 -0.20 -5.14 -16.28
C VAL A 92 -0.88 -3.84 -15.86
N THR A 93 -1.19 -3.71 -14.58
CA THR A 93 -1.60 -2.44 -13.97
C THR A 93 -0.49 -1.88 -13.10
N ILE A 94 -0.11 -0.63 -13.30
CA ILE A 94 0.74 0.12 -12.38
C ILE A 94 -0.18 0.99 -11.51
N LEU A 95 -0.19 0.70 -10.21
CA LEU A 95 -0.91 1.48 -9.21
C LEU A 95 0.00 2.60 -8.70
N PHE A 96 -0.37 3.84 -9.00
CA PHE A 96 0.19 5.01 -8.34
C PHE A 96 -0.44 5.15 -6.97
N ALA A 97 0.30 4.73 -5.94
CA ALA A 97 -0.17 4.63 -4.57
C ALA A 97 -0.06 6.00 -3.86
N ASP A 98 -0.80 6.98 -4.37
CA ASP A 98 -0.84 8.36 -3.88
C ASP A 98 -1.42 8.48 -2.46
N LEU A 99 -2.48 7.73 -2.15
CA LEU A 99 -2.99 7.64 -0.77
C LEU A 99 -1.94 7.02 0.15
N HIS A 100 -1.26 5.95 -0.27
CA HIS A 100 -0.20 5.34 0.52
C HIS A 100 0.98 6.30 0.73
N ALA A 101 1.35 7.09 -0.28
CA ALA A 101 2.37 8.13 -0.18
C ALA A 101 1.99 9.22 0.84
N SER A 102 0.71 9.58 0.96
CA SER A 102 0.23 10.48 2.01
C SER A 102 0.30 9.85 3.42
N LEU A 103 0.04 8.55 3.52
CA LEU A 103 0.04 7.79 4.78
C LEU A 103 1.45 7.43 5.28
N ASP A 104 2.41 7.27 4.36
CA ASP A 104 3.83 7.06 4.64
C ASP A 104 4.52 8.38 4.99
N ASN A 105 4.28 8.81 6.24
CA ASN A 105 4.99 9.89 6.90
C ASN A 105 4.75 11.30 6.32
N LEU A 106 3.53 11.61 5.84
CA LEU A 106 3.06 12.95 5.45
C LEU A 106 4.07 13.75 4.61
N LYS A 107 4.83 13.09 3.73
CA LYS A 107 5.92 13.74 2.99
C LYS A 107 5.43 14.84 2.04
N SER A 108 4.13 14.90 1.75
CA SER A 108 3.58 15.75 0.69
C SER A 108 2.10 16.03 0.88
N ASP A 109 1.71 17.28 0.63
CA ASP A 109 0.32 17.69 0.46
C ASP A 109 -0.30 17.04 -0.80
N PHE A 110 -1.62 16.95 -0.87
CA PHE A 110 -2.33 16.29 -1.97
C PHE A 110 -2.06 16.95 -3.33
N GLU A 111 -1.97 18.27 -3.39
CA GLU A 111 -1.64 18.99 -4.63
C GLU A 111 -0.22 18.64 -5.13
N LEU A 112 0.73 18.49 -4.21
CA LEU A 112 2.09 18.05 -4.53
C LEU A 112 2.10 16.58 -5.00
N LEU A 113 1.28 15.72 -4.39
CA LEU A 113 1.15 14.31 -4.78
C LEU A 113 0.56 14.16 -6.20
N GLU A 114 -0.36 15.03 -6.60
CA GLU A 114 -0.91 15.02 -7.97
C GLU A 114 0.17 15.31 -9.01
N ASN A 115 0.96 16.36 -8.81
CA ASN A 115 2.07 16.69 -9.70
C ASN A 115 3.12 15.58 -9.73
N ARG A 116 3.41 14.94 -8.58
CA ARG A 116 4.32 13.78 -8.51
C ARG A 116 3.76 12.56 -9.24
N LEU A 117 2.47 12.30 -9.15
CA LEU A 117 1.84 11.21 -9.89
C LEU A 117 1.99 11.42 -11.40
N LEU A 118 1.70 12.63 -11.89
CA LEU A 118 1.90 12.97 -13.29
C LEU A 118 3.37 12.80 -13.70
N TYR A 119 4.30 13.29 -12.88
CA TYR A 119 5.73 13.10 -13.12
C TYR A 119 6.11 11.61 -13.24
N TYR A 120 5.65 10.77 -12.31
CA TYR A 120 5.88 9.32 -12.35
C TYR A 120 5.32 8.68 -13.61
N GLU A 121 4.11 9.06 -14.03
CA GLU A 121 3.49 8.55 -15.24
C GLU A 121 4.32 8.87 -16.48
N TYR A 122 4.76 10.13 -16.63
CA TYR A 122 5.63 10.56 -17.73
C TYR A 122 6.96 9.81 -17.74
N VAL A 123 7.64 9.75 -16.59
CA VAL A 123 8.97 9.12 -16.48
C VAL A 123 8.91 7.62 -16.73
N ILE A 124 7.90 6.92 -16.19
CA ILE A 124 7.73 5.48 -16.42
C ILE A 124 7.40 5.20 -17.89
N LYS A 125 6.52 5.99 -18.52
CA LYS A 125 6.25 5.86 -19.96
C LYS A 125 7.51 6.08 -20.78
N ALA A 126 8.27 7.14 -20.51
CA ALA A 126 9.52 7.44 -21.20
C ALA A 126 10.56 6.32 -21.04
N LEU A 127 10.67 5.76 -19.84
CA LEU A 127 11.56 4.63 -19.54
C LEU A 127 11.17 3.37 -20.32
N MET A 128 9.88 3.03 -20.35
CA MET A 128 9.40 1.87 -21.11
C MET A 128 9.56 2.06 -22.63
N THR A 129 9.32 3.26 -23.14
CA THR A 129 9.56 3.60 -24.55
C THR A 129 11.05 3.49 -24.90
N ALA A 130 11.95 3.97 -24.03
CA ALA A 130 13.39 3.85 -24.22
C ALA A 130 13.87 2.39 -24.28
N LEU A 131 13.14 1.49 -23.64
CA LEU A 131 13.38 0.04 -23.61
C LEU A 131 12.57 -0.74 -24.68
N ASN A 132 11.89 -0.05 -25.60
CA ASN A 132 11.07 -0.63 -26.67
C ASN A 132 10.02 -1.64 -26.16
N VAL A 133 9.36 -1.32 -25.05
CA VAL A 133 8.36 -2.20 -24.41
C VAL A 133 6.96 -1.90 -25.00
N PRO A 134 6.19 -2.93 -25.41
CA PRO A 134 4.83 -2.71 -25.91
C PRO A 134 3.90 -2.25 -24.78
N LEU A 135 3.25 -1.09 -24.96
CA LEU A 135 2.43 -0.46 -23.90
C LEU A 135 0.94 -0.83 -23.97
N GLU A 136 0.50 -1.59 -24.97
CA GLU A 136 -0.92 -1.83 -25.28
C GLU A 136 -1.70 -2.46 -24.10
N LYS A 137 -1.04 -3.33 -23.33
CA LYS A 137 -1.61 -4.03 -22.17
C LYS A 137 -1.21 -3.43 -20.82
N LEU A 138 -0.58 -2.26 -20.84
CA LEU A 138 -0.19 -1.51 -19.65
C LEU A 138 -1.29 -0.51 -19.29
N HIS A 139 -1.69 -0.50 -18.03
CA HIS A 139 -2.66 0.44 -17.50
C HIS A 139 -2.09 1.17 -16.28
N PHE A 140 -2.41 2.45 -16.16
CA PHE A 140 -2.12 3.24 -14.97
C PHE A 140 -3.41 3.45 -14.19
N VAL A 141 -3.33 3.27 -12.87
CA VAL A 141 -4.45 3.50 -11.96
C VAL A 141 -3.97 4.34 -10.78
N ARG A 142 -4.74 5.38 -10.43
CA ARG A 142 -4.51 6.21 -9.24
C ARG A 142 -5.19 5.58 -8.02
N GLY A 143 -4.49 5.41 -6.90
CA GLY A 143 -5.04 4.77 -5.69
C GLY A 143 -6.30 5.46 -5.16
N GLN A 144 -6.27 6.79 -5.05
CA GLN A 144 -7.42 7.59 -4.62
C GLN A 144 -8.68 7.40 -5.48
N SER A 145 -8.57 6.92 -6.72
CA SER A 145 -9.72 6.70 -7.60
C SER A 145 -10.72 5.65 -7.07
N TYR A 146 -10.29 4.75 -6.18
CA TYR A 146 -11.17 3.74 -5.57
C TYR A 146 -10.94 3.51 -4.07
N GLN A 147 -9.78 3.85 -3.51
CA GLN A 147 -9.44 3.52 -2.12
C GLN A 147 -10.27 4.30 -1.07
N LEU A 148 -10.94 5.37 -1.49
CA LEU A 148 -11.88 6.14 -0.64
C LEU A 148 -13.35 5.80 -0.93
N SER A 149 -13.60 4.82 -1.80
CA SER A 149 -14.97 4.40 -2.12
C SER A 149 -15.59 3.63 -0.98
N GLU A 150 -16.93 3.72 -0.88
CA GLU A 150 -17.71 2.99 0.10
C GLU A 150 -17.38 1.49 0.15
N PRO A 151 -17.36 0.73 -0.96
CA PRO A 151 -17.07 -0.70 -0.91
C PRO A 151 -15.68 -0.98 -0.34
N TYR A 152 -14.67 -0.21 -0.76
CA TYR A 152 -13.29 -0.39 -0.32
C TYR A 152 -13.14 -0.17 1.17
N THR A 153 -13.68 0.93 1.68
CA THR A 153 -13.62 1.24 3.11
C THR A 153 -14.45 0.25 3.95
N LYS A 154 -15.55 -0.32 3.43
CA LYS A 154 -16.26 -1.44 4.10
C LYS A 154 -15.34 -2.65 4.27
N ASP A 155 -14.65 -3.07 3.23
CA ASP A 155 -13.74 -4.21 3.30
C ASP A 155 -12.52 -3.93 4.18
N LEU A 156 -12.02 -2.68 4.20
CA LEU A 156 -10.98 -2.24 5.12
C LEU A 156 -11.42 -2.40 6.58
N LEU A 157 -12.61 -1.94 6.95
CA LEU A 157 -13.14 -2.10 8.30
C LEU A 157 -13.33 -3.58 8.65
N ARG A 158 -13.76 -4.41 7.68
CA ARG A 158 -13.86 -5.87 7.86
C ARG A 158 -12.48 -6.49 8.13
N LEU A 159 -11.44 -6.12 7.40
CA LEU A 159 -10.07 -6.57 7.67
C LEU A 159 -9.58 -6.09 9.04
N SER A 160 -9.80 -4.82 9.40
CA SER A 160 -9.38 -4.26 10.69
C SER A 160 -10.02 -4.97 11.90
N SER A 161 -11.15 -5.63 11.71
CA SER A 161 -11.79 -6.45 12.76
C SER A 161 -11.16 -7.84 12.94
N LEU A 162 -10.33 -8.29 12.00
CA LEU A 162 -9.74 -9.63 11.96
C LEU A 162 -8.22 -9.62 12.14
N VAL A 163 -7.54 -8.63 11.56
CA VAL A 163 -6.08 -8.51 11.61
C VAL A 163 -5.65 -8.00 12.97
N SER A 164 -4.77 -8.74 13.64
CA SER A 164 -4.23 -8.29 14.93
C SER A 164 -3.25 -7.13 14.72
N LEU A 165 -3.12 -6.25 15.72
CA LEU A 165 -2.12 -5.17 15.70
C LEU A 165 -0.71 -5.73 15.46
N ARG A 166 -0.38 -6.87 16.09
CA ARG A 166 0.91 -7.55 15.94
C ARG A 166 1.15 -7.95 14.49
N ASP A 167 0.16 -8.52 13.82
CA ASP A 167 0.30 -8.99 12.43
C ASP A 167 0.43 -7.82 11.47
N ALA A 168 -0.34 -6.74 11.67
CA ALA A 168 -0.23 -5.53 10.86
C ALA A 168 1.15 -4.86 10.99
N VAL A 169 1.65 -4.68 12.23
CA VAL A 169 2.99 -4.11 12.47
C VAL A 169 4.07 -5.01 11.88
N ARG A 170 3.98 -6.33 12.07
CA ARG A 170 4.93 -7.29 11.49
C ARG A 170 4.92 -7.23 9.96
N ALA A 171 3.75 -7.12 9.34
CA ALA A 171 3.60 -7.05 7.88
C ALA A 171 4.25 -5.79 7.30
N GLY A 172 4.08 -4.64 7.96
CA GLY A 172 4.64 -3.36 7.51
C GLY A 172 6.12 -3.12 7.84
N ALA A 173 6.76 -3.96 8.66
CA ALA A 173 8.06 -3.67 9.27
C ALA A 173 9.21 -3.34 8.29
N GLU A 174 9.21 -3.94 7.10
CA GLU A 174 10.29 -3.76 6.10
C GLU A 174 9.99 -2.68 5.05
N VAL A 175 8.72 -2.27 4.95
CA VAL A 175 8.23 -1.32 3.93
C VAL A 175 8.03 0.06 4.54
N ILE A 176 7.52 0.11 5.76
CA ILE A 176 7.13 1.33 6.44
C ILE A 176 8.30 1.83 7.26
N LYS A 177 8.55 3.13 7.18
CA LYS A 177 9.61 3.77 7.96
C LYS A 177 9.32 3.59 9.45
N GLN A 178 10.22 2.90 10.14
CA GLN A 178 10.14 2.74 11.59
C GLN A 178 10.43 4.08 12.26
N MET A 179 9.60 4.43 13.23
CA MET A 179 9.73 5.64 14.06
C MET A 179 9.57 5.25 15.52
N ASP A 180 10.12 6.06 16.42
CA ASP A 180 10.02 5.85 17.86
C ASP A 180 8.54 5.85 18.30
N ASP A 181 7.74 6.74 17.71
CA ASP A 181 6.29 6.82 17.90
C ASP A 181 5.54 6.51 16.59
N PRO A 182 5.23 5.22 16.29
CA PRO A 182 4.61 4.84 15.03
C PRO A 182 3.18 5.35 14.92
N LEU A 183 2.87 5.98 13.78
CA LEU A 183 1.53 6.47 13.47
C LEU A 183 0.57 5.31 13.11
N LEU A 184 -0.73 5.52 13.36
CA LEU A 184 -1.79 4.57 12.96
C LEU A 184 -1.82 4.32 11.45
N SER A 185 -1.38 5.28 10.64
CA SER A 185 -1.28 5.14 9.18
C SER A 185 -0.39 3.96 8.78
N GLY A 186 0.71 3.73 9.51
CA GLY A 186 1.60 2.59 9.27
C GLY A 186 0.93 1.23 9.55
N ILE A 187 -0.03 1.20 10.47
CA ILE A 187 -0.78 -0.03 10.78
C ILE A 187 -1.81 -0.32 9.68
N LEU A 188 -2.41 0.71 9.09
CA LEU A 188 -3.41 0.55 8.02
C LEU A 188 -2.79 0.22 6.65
N TYR A 189 -1.57 0.69 6.38
CA TYR A 189 -0.88 0.51 5.10
C TYR A 189 -0.92 -0.94 4.57
N PRO A 190 -0.51 -1.99 5.32
CA PRO A 190 -0.51 -3.35 4.78
C PRO A 190 -1.91 -3.89 4.49
N LEU A 191 -2.94 -3.42 5.19
CA LEU A 191 -4.34 -3.79 4.93
C LEU A 191 -4.84 -3.16 3.64
N LEU A 192 -4.47 -1.90 3.38
CA LEU A 192 -4.80 -1.20 2.13
C LEU A 192 -4.16 -1.91 0.93
N GLN A 193 -2.85 -2.19 1.01
CA GLN A 193 -2.13 -2.88 -0.06
C GLN A 193 -2.72 -4.27 -0.34
N ALA A 194 -3.16 -5.02 0.68
CA ALA A 194 -3.83 -6.31 0.49
C ALA A 194 -5.19 -6.16 -0.24
N LEU A 195 -5.96 -5.11 0.05
CA LEU A 195 -7.24 -4.88 -0.63
C LEU A 195 -7.08 -4.43 -2.08
N ASP A 196 -6.00 -3.76 -2.42
CA ASP A 196 -5.71 -3.37 -3.80
C ASP A 196 -5.76 -4.56 -4.76
N GLU A 197 -5.31 -5.75 -4.32
CA GLU A 197 -5.41 -6.99 -5.11
C GLU A 197 -6.85 -7.31 -5.55
N GLN A 198 -7.81 -7.08 -4.66
CA GLN A 198 -9.22 -7.33 -4.92
C GLN A 198 -9.81 -6.27 -5.84
N TYR A 199 -9.54 -4.99 -5.54
CA TYR A 199 -10.19 -3.87 -6.21
C TYR A 199 -9.64 -3.59 -7.60
N LEU A 200 -8.37 -3.90 -7.83
CA LEU A 200 -7.78 -3.92 -9.17
C LEU A 200 -8.18 -5.16 -9.99
N LYS A 201 -8.85 -6.14 -9.37
CA LYS A 201 -9.29 -7.38 -10.00
C LYS A 201 -8.13 -8.12 -10.68
N VAL A 202 -7.03 -8.26 -9.94
CA VAL A 202 -5.83 -8.96 -10.41
C VAL A 202 -5.80 -10.42 -10.00
N ASP A 203 -5.04 -11.20 -10.76
CA ASP A 203 -4.70 -12.59 -10.46
C ASP A 203 -3.48 -12.71 -9.56
N GLY A 204 -2.56 -11.75 -9.65
CA GLY A 204 -1.34 -11.68 -8.85
C GLY A 204 -0.78 -10.28 -8.64
N GLN A 205 0.14 -10.17 -7.69
CA GLN A 205 0.87 -8.94 -7.37
C GLN A 205 2.37 -9.14 -7.60
N PHE A 206 3.01 -8.13 -8.15
CA PHE A 206 4.46 -8.05 -8.32
C PHE A 206 5.04 -6.97 -7.41
N GLY A 207 6.19 -7.25 -6.77
CA GLY A 207 6.93 -6.27 -5.97
C GLY A 207 8.29 -6.81 -5.53
N GLY A 208 9.00 -6.05 -4.70
CA GLY A 208 10.28 -6.46 -4.12
C GLY A 208 10.11 -7.51 -3.02
N LEU A 209 11.20 -8.20 -2.70
CA LEU A 209 11.24 -9.14 -1.57
C LEU A 209 10.91 -8.47 -0.22
N ASP A 210 11.18 -7.16 -0.09
CA ASP A 210 10.81 -6.39 1.09
C ASP A 210 9.29 -6.28 1.32
N GLN A 211 8.47 -6.58 0.31
CA GLN A 211 7.00 -6.62 0.42
C GLN A 211 6.46 -8.00 0.82
N ARG A 212 7.33 -9.01 0.96
CA ARG A 212 6.94 -10.41 1.22
C ARG A 212 5.99 -10.56 2.40
N LYS A 213 6.23 -9.83 3.50
CA LYS A 213 5.38 -9.93 4.69
C LYS A 213 3.97 -9.36 4.47
N ILE A 214 3.82 -8.35 3.61
CA ILE A 214 2.52 -7.81 3.21
C ILE A 214 1.80 -8.80 2.29
N PHE A 215 2.52 -9.43 1.37
CA PHE A 215 1.97 -10.46 0.48
C PHE A 215 1.41 -11.66 1.26
N ILE A 216 2.14 -12.13 2.27
CA ILE A 216 1.67 -13.20 3.16
C ILE A 216 0.43 -12.76 3.94
N LEU A 217 0.40 -11.53 4.46
CA LEU A 217 -0.79 -11.00 5.12
C LEU A 217 -2.00 -11.02 4.19
N ALA A 218 -1.84 -10.59 2.93
CA ALA A 218 -2.92 -10.63 1.94
C ALA A 218 -3.41 -12.08 1.71
N GLU A 219 -2.49 -13.03 1.55
CA GLU A 219 -2.82 -14.43 1.30
C GLU A 219 -3.58 -15.10 2.46
N GLU A 220 -3.24 -14.75 3.70
CA GLU A 220 -3.87 -15.28 4.91
C GLU A 220 -5.23 -14.62 5.21
N GLN A 221 -5.35 -13.31 5.00
CA GLN A 221 -6.48 -12.53 5.52
C GLN A 221 -7.60 -12.30 4.48
N LEU A 222 -7.28 -12.15 3.19
CA LEU A 222 -8.31 -11.97 2.15
C LEU A 222 -9.34 -13.12 2.11
N PRO A 223 -8.95 -14.41 2.22
CA PRO A 223 -9.91 -15.52 2.24
C PRO A 223 -10.87 -15.47 3.43
N ARG A 224 -10.43 -14.94 4.58
CA ARG A 224 -11.27 -14.84 5.80
C ARG A 224 -12.44 -13.89 5.62
N ILE A 225 -12.29 -12.89 4.74
CA ILE A 225 -13.40 -12.00 4.34
C ILE A 225 -14.07 -12.41 3.03
N LYS A 226 -13.85 -13.65 2.57
CA LYS A 226 -14.40 -14.25 1.34
C LYS A 226 -13.90 -13.59 0.05
N LEU A 227 -12.69 -13.04 0.07
CA LEU A 227 -12.00 -12.55 -1.13
C LEU A 227 -11.00 -13.61 -1.62
N GLY A 228 -10.68 -13.61 -2.92
CA GLY A 228 -9.80 -14.62 -3.52
C GLY A 228 -8.33 -14.48 -3.08
N LYS A 229 -7.59 -15.59 -3.03
CA LYS A 229 -6.13 -15.57 -2.94
C LYS A 229 -5.50 -15.12 -4.26
N ARG A 230 -4.36 -14.44 -4.22
CA ARG A 230 -3.54 -14.06 -5.39
C ARG A 230 -2.20 -14.82 -5.35
N PHE A 231 -1.52 -14.88 -6.50
CA PHE A 231 -0.11 -15.29 -6.52
C PHE A 231 0.78 -14.05 -6.39
N HIS A 232 1.97 -14.21 -5.84
CA HIS A 232 2.90 -13.11 -5.62
C HIS A 232 4.24 -13.39 -6.29
N LEU A 233 4.78 -12.38 -6.98
CA LEU A 233 6.04 -12.44 -7.70
C LEU A 233 7.01 -11.46 -7.06
N MET A 234 8.16 -11.93 -6.58
CA MET A 234 9.10 -11.10 -5.83
C MET A 234 10.44 -10.96 -6.54
N ASN A 235 10.82 -9.73 -6.91
CA ASN A 235 12.17 -9.47 -7.42
C ASN A 235 13.19 -9.35 -6.28
N PRO A 236 14.47 -9.68 -6.54
CA PRO A 236 15.51 -9.47 -5.56
C PRO A 236 15.73 -8.00 -5.23
N MET A 237 16.24 -7.75 -4.02
CA MET A 237 16.68 -6.44 -3.59
C MET A 237 18.04 -6.15 -4.23
N VAL A 238 18.07 -5.25 -5.22
CA VAL A 238 19.33 -4.88 -5.89
C VAL A 238 20.05 -3.84 -5.04
N PRO A 239 21.31 -4.09 -4.62
CA PRO A 239 22.09 -3.11 -3.89
C PRO A 239 22.32 -1.86 -4.73
N GLY A 240 22.39 -0.71 -4.05
CA GLY A 240 22.77 0.54 -4.67
C GLY A 240 24.23 0.59 -5.06
N LEU A 241 24.57 1.60 -5.85
CA LEU A 241 25.93 1.81 -6.34
C LEU A 241 26.94 2.01 -5.21
N THR A 242 26.51 2.47 -4.04
CA THR A 242 27.34 2.62 -2.84
C THR A 242 27.41 1.36 -1.97
N GLY A 243 26.75 0.26 -2.35
CA GLY A 243 26.71 -1.02 -1.60
C GLY A 243 25.59 -1.13 -0.56
N SER A 244 24.78 -0.09 -0.36
CA SER A 244 23.59 -0.09 0.52
C SER A 244 22.29 -0.03 -0.30
N LYS A 245 21.12 -0.28 0.31
CA LYS A 245 19.81 -0.16 -0.37
C LYS A 245 19.65 1.23 -0.98
N MET A 246 19.35 1.34 -2.28
CA MET A 246 19.06 2.63 -2.91
C MET A 246 17.81 3.25 -2.28
N SER A 247 17.99 4.36 -1.58
CA SER A 247 16.90 5.13 -0.99
C SER A 247 16.59 6.34 -1.86
N SER A 248 15.31 6.56 -2.15
CA SER A 248 14.87 7.78 -2.83
C SER A 248 15.10 9.05 -1.99
N SER A 249 15.50 8.93 -0.72
CA SER A 249 15.65 10.03 0.24
C SER A 249 17.08 10.57 0.35
N GLU A 250 18.08 9.89 -0.20
CA GLU A 250 19.48 10.29 -0.16
C GLU A 250 19.94 10.68 -1.57
N GLU A 251 20.31 11.95 -1.79
CA GLU A 251 20.64 12.46 -3.14
C GLU A 251 21.94 11.89 -3.72
N TYR A 252 22.93 11.61 -2.87
CA TYR A 252 24.25 11.14 -3.28
C TYR A 252 24.34 9.63 -3.52
N SER A 253 23.42 8.83 -2.96
CA SER A 253 23.44 7.37 -3.10
C SER A 253 22.63 6.85 -4.29
N LYS A 254 22.00 7.75 -5.08
CA LYS A 254 21.14 7.40 -6.22
C LYS A 254 21.49 8.18 -7.49
N ILE A 255 21.32 7.54 -8.64
CA ILE A 255 21.32 8.20 -9.96
C ILE A 255 19.85 8.44 -10.35
N ASP A 256 19.47 9.70 -10.50
CA ASP A 256 18.14 10.08 -10.99
C ASP A 256 18.01 9.70 -12.47
N LEU A 257 16.79 9.38 -12.91
CA LEU A 257 16.55 9.08 -14.34
C LEU A 257 16.71 10.32 -15.24
N LEU A 258 16.77 11.52 -14.65
CA LEU A 258 16.99 12.77 -15.37
C LEU A 258 18.36 13.41 -15.08
N ASP A 259 19.27 12.73 -14.38
CA ASP A 259 20.62 13.27 -14.12
C ASP A 259 21.41 13.49 -15.42
N ASP A 260 22.15 14.59 -15.49
CA ASP A 260 23.03 14.88 -16.63
C ASP A 260 24.16 13.83 -16.76
N PRO A 261 24.68 13.57 -17.98
CA PRO A 261 25.68 12.53 -18.21
C PRO A 261 26.95 12.63 -17.35
N ASP A 262 27.37 13.85 -17.01
CA ASP A 262 28.53 14.11 -16.15
C ASP A 262 28.25 13.73 -14.68
N VAL A 263 27.03 13.99 -14.21
CA VAL A 263 26.58 13.63 -12.86
C VAL A 263 26.46 12.11 -12.73
N VAL A 264 25.88 11.45 -13.73
CA VAL A 264 25.81 9.98 -13.82
C VAL A 264 27.21 9.39 -13.75
N SER A 265 28.14 9.93 -14.54
CA SER A 265 29.53 9.44 -14.60
C SER A 265 30.24 9.57 -13.26
N THR A 266 30.11 10.72 -12.61
CA THR A 266 30.70 11.00 -11.29
C THR A 266 30.15 10.06 -10.21
N LYS A 267 28.83 9.82 -10.21
CA LYS A 267 28.18 8.90 -9.26
C LYS A 267 28.65 7.46 -9.46
N ILE A 268 28.81 7.01 -10.71
CA ILE A 268 29.34 5.67 -11.02
C ILE A 268 30.82 5.55 -10.62
N ASP A 269 31.63 6.61 -10.80
CA ASP A 269 33.02 6.62 -10.35
C ASP A 269 33.14 6.47 -8.84
N SER A 270 32.24 7.12 -8.10
CA SER A 270 32.15 7.00 -6.64
C SER A 270 31.55 5.68 -6.14
N ALA A 271 31.03 4.83 -7.04
CA ALA A 271 30.39 3.57 -6.67
C ALA A 271 31.39 2.60 -6.05
N ASN A 272 30.96 1.87 -5.01
CA ASN A 272 31.78 0.84 -4.40
C ASN A 272 31.76 -0.42 -5.27
N CYS A 273 32.93 -0.85 -5.75
CA CYS A 273 33.07 -2.02 -6.62
C CYS A 273 34.10 -3.00 -6.01
N PRO A 274 33.81 -3.59 -4.84
CA PRO A 274 34.74 -4.47 -4.17
C PRO A 274 34.98 -5.77 -4.96
N SER A 275 36.12 -6.41 -4.74
CA SER A 275 36.41 -7.73 -5.31
C SER A 275 35.42 -8.78 -4.77
N ILE A 276 35.14 -9.81 -5.58
CA ILE A 276 34.16 -10.85 -5.22
C ILE A 276 34.58 -11.60 -3.94
N GLU A 277 35.87 -11.68 -3.65
CA GLU A 277 36.43 -12.38 -2.47
C GLU A 277 36.18 -11.64 -1.15
N SER A 278 35.85 -10.35 -1.21
CA SER A 278 35.59 -9.54 -0.02
C SER A 278 34.32 -9.93 0.74
N GLY A 279 33.40 -10.67 0.10
CA GLY A 279 32.08 -11.00 0.68
C GLY A 279 31.16 -9.77 0.85
N ILE A 280 31.55 -8.60 0.35
CA ILE A 280 30.77 -7.36 0.37
C ILE A 280 29.93 -7.27 -0.90
N ASP A 281 28.68 -6.82 -0.78
CA ASP A 281 27.78 -6.62 -1.92
C ASP A 281 28.37 -5.61 -2.93
N ASN A 282 28.53 -6.06 -4.17
CA ASN A 282 29.03 -5.24 -5.27
C ASN A 282 27.85 -4.69 -6.08
N GLY A 283 27.52 -3.41 -5.85
CA GLY A 283 26.43 -2.71 -6.53
C GLY A 283 26.61 -2.65 -8.05
N VAL A 284 27.84 -2.48 -8.53
CA VAL A 284 28.14 -2.43 -9.97
C VAL A 284 27.83 -3.76 -10.64
N LEU A 285 28.31 -4.88 -10.10
CA LEU A 285 28.04 -6.22 -10.63
C LEU A 285 26.55 -6.57 -10.56
N ALA A 286 25.86 -6.19 -9.48
CA ALA A 286 24.43 -6.41 -9.35
C ALA A 286 23.63 -5.69 -10.46
N PHE A 287 24.05 -4.48 -10.84
CA PHE A 287 23.49 -3.77 -12.00
C PHE A 287 23.71 -4.54 -13.32
N TYR A 288 24.87 -5.18 -13.50
CA TYR A 288 25.07 -6.04 -14.67
C TYR A 288 24.08 -7.20 -14.71
N GLN A 289 23.94 -7.91 -13.60
CA GLN A 289 23.05 -9.07 -13.49
C GLN A 289 21.57 -8.72 -13.70
N HIS A 290 21.09 -7.65 -13.06
CA HIS A 290 19.66 -7.35 -13.00
C HIS A 290 19.17 -6.29 -14.00
N VAL A 291 20.09 -5.51 -14.58
CA VAL A 291 19.74 -4.40 -15.50
C VAL A 291 20.42 -4.59 -16.85
N VAL A 292 21.75 -4.64 -16.93
CA VAL A 292 22.49 -4.62 -18.20
C VAL A 292 22.19 -5.85 -19.07
N PHE A 293 22.47 -7.06 -18.57
CA PHE A 293 22.26 -8.29 -19.34
C PHE A 293 20.77 -8.51 -19.72
N PRO A 294 19.80 -8.30 -18.80
CA PRO A 294 18.39 -8.42 -19.14
C PRO A 294 17.90 -7.44 -20.22
N ILE A 295 18.45 -6.22 -20.26
CA ILE A 295 18.06 -5.20 -21.26
C ILE A 295 18.71 -5.47 -22.61
N ILE A 296 20.00 -5.81 -22.64
CA ILE A 296 20.73 -6.06 -23.90
C ILE A 296 20.25 -7.35 -24.56
N GLY A 297 19.94 -8.38 -23.77
CA GLY A 297 19.45 -9.67 -24.30
C GLY A 297 20.44 -10.39 -25.21
N GLY A 298 21.73 -10.04 -25.11
CA GLY A 298 22.81 -10.54 -25.97
C GLY A 298 24.16 -10.34 -25.30
N SER A 299 25.24 -10.36 -26.09
CA SER A 299 26.59 -10.25 -25.56
C SER A 299 27.06 -8.81 -25.40
N ILE A 300 27.78 -8.55 -24.32
CA ILE A 300 28.54 -7.31 -24.14
C ILE A 300 30.00 -7.52 -24.53
N ILE A 301 30.64 -6.48 -25.06
CA ILE A 301 32.07 -6.52 -25.41
C ILE A 301 32.79 -5.56 -24.47
N MET A 302 33.76 -6.08 -23.72
CA MET A 302 34.64 -5.31 -22.85
C MET A 302 36.07 -5.80 -23.02
N ASN A 303 37.01 -4.88 -23.25
CA ASN A 303 38.43 -5.19 -23.46
C ASN A 303 38.67 -6.28 -24.53
N ASN A 304 37.97 -6.17 -25.67
CA ASN A 304 37.97 -7.16 -26.77
C ASN A 304 37.53 -8.59 -26.39
N GLN A 305 36.97 -8.79 -25.19
CA GLN A 305 36.34 -10.04 -24.78
C GLN A 305 34.81 -9.91 -24.87
N GLN A 306 34.17 -10.97 -25.35
CA GLN A 306 32.72 -11.05 -25.50
C GLN A 306 32.13 -11.87 -24.35
N PHE A 307 31.19 -11.27 -23.61
CA PHE A 307 30.48 -11.91 -22.50
C PHE A 307 29.02 -12.09 -22.86
N CYS A 308 28.54 -13.34 -22.90
CA CYS A 308 27.17 -13.67 -23.28
C CYS A 308 26.21 -13.73 -22.09
N ASP A 309 26.74 -13.81 -20.87
CA ASP A 309 25.95 -13.94 -19.65
C ASP A 309 26.66 -13.33 -18.44
N PHE A 310 25.92 -13.12 -17.35
CA PHE A 310 26.49 -12.60 -16.10
C PHE A 310 27.53 -13.53 -15.46
N PRO A 311 27.35 -14.86 -15.40
CA PRO A 311 28.35 -15.76 -14.82
C PRO A 311 29.74 -15.67 -15.48
N SER A 312 29.82 -15.54 -16.81
CA SER A 312 31.09 -15.37 -17.52
C SER A 312 31.77 -14.06 -17.17
N LEU A 313 31.03 -12.95 -17.09
CA LEU A 313 31.57 -11.65 -16.65
C LEU A 313 32.04 -11.72 -15.19
N GLN A 314 31.24 -12.32 -14.30
CA GLN A 314 31.58 -12.46 -12.89
C GLN A 314 32.87 -13.28 -12.70
N LYS A 315 33.03 -14.36 -13.48
CA LYS A 315 34.25 -15.17 -13.47
C LYS A 315 35.46 -14.36 -13.95
N ALA A 316 35.34 -13.62 -15.05
CA ALA A 316 36.43 -12.79 -15.56
C ALA A 316 36.84 -11.66 -14.61
N PHE A 317 35.88 -11.06 -13.90
CA PHE A 317 36.18 -10.09 -12.84
C PHE A 317 36.87 -10.74 -11.64
N LYS A 318 36.47 -11.96 -11.26
CA LYS A 318 37.13 -12.73 -10.19
C LYS A 318 38.58 -13.09 -10.53
N GLU A 319 38.84 -13.43 -11.79
CA GLU A 319 40.17 -13.78 -12.30
C GLU A 319 41.02 -12.54 -12.67
N GLU A 320 40.56 -11.33 -12.30
CA GLU A 320 41.22 -10.04 -12.58
C GLU A 320 41.48 -9.76 -14.08
N LEU A 321 40.78 -10.47 -14.98
CA LEU A 321 40.85 -10.26 -16.43
C LEU A 321 40.17 -8.96 -16.85
N ILE A 322 39.14 -8.55 -16.09
CA ILE A 322 38.42 -7.29 -16.25
C ILE A 322 38.67 -6.43 -15.02
N LYS A 323 39.07 -5.18 -15.25
CA LYS A 323 39.34 -4.22 -14.16
C LYS A 323 38.09 -3.44 -13.78
N GLU A 324 38.05 -2.93 -12.56
CA GLU A 324 36.96 -2.07 -12.05
C GLU A 324 36.63 -0.91 -13.00
N ASN A 325 37.67 -0.20 -13.48
CA ASN A 325 37.48 0.94 -14.38
C ASN A 325 36.76 0.56 -15.69
N GLU A 326 36.97 -0.65 -16.19
CA GLU A 326 36.32 -1.13 -17.40
C GLU A 326 34.83 -1.38 -17.15
N LEU A 327 34.48 -2.02 -16.03
CA LEU A 327 33.10 -2.22 -15.60
C LEU A 327 32.38 -0.89 -15.42
N LYS A 328 33.02 0.08 -14.76
CA LYS A 328 32.45 1.42 -14.55
C LYS A 328 32.28 2.16 -15.87
N ASN A 329 33.28 2.14 -16.75
CA ASN A 329 33.22 2.85 -18.04
C ASN A 329 32.14 2.30 -18.96
N TYR A 330 31.99 0.97 -19.07
CA TYR A 330 30.91 0.38 -19.84
C TYR A 330 29.53 0.73 -19.22
N LEU A 331 29.41 0.65 -17.89
CA LEU A 331 28.17 1.00 -17.20
C LEU A 331 27.77 2.46 -17.41
N LYS A 332 28.72 3.40 -17.42
CA LYS A 332 28.48 4.82 -17.75
C LYS A 332 27.91 4.97 -19.15
N GLN A 333 28.55 4.36 -20.15
CA GLN A 333 28.10 4.44 -21.54
C GLN A 333 26.69 3.84 -21.71
N PHE A 334 26.46 2.69 -21.09
CA PHE A 334 25.17 2.01 -21.10
C PHE A 334 24.06 2.85 -20.48
N LEU A 335 24.27 3.35 -19.24
CA LEU A 335 23.28 4.15 -18.53
C LEU A 335 23.03 5.48 -19.23
N ASN A 336 24.07 6.22 -19.61
CA ASN A 336 23.91 7.48 -20.33
C ASN A 336 23.18 7.30 -21.66
N GLY A 337 23.42 6.21 -22.38
CA GLY A 337 22.71 5.90 -23.63
C GLY A 337 21.20 5.70 -23.44
N ILE A 338 20.79 5.05 -22.36
CA ILE A 338 19.36 4.86 -22.05
C ILE A 338 18.75 6.14 -21.48
N LEU A 339 19.43 6.79 -20.52
CA LEU A 339 18.95 8.00 -19.88
C LEU A 339 18.80 9.16 -20.88
N ALA A 340 19.67 9.26 -21.89
CA ALA A 340 19.52 10.24 -22.96
C ALA A 340 18.17 10.09 -23.70
N LYS A 341 17.73 8.85 -24.00
CA LYS A 341 16.43 8.60 -24.61
C LYS A 341 15.26 8.95 -23.67
N VAL A 342 15.42 8.69 -22.38
CA VAL A 342 14.41 9.06 -21.36
C VAL A 342 14.29 10.57 -21.27
N GLN A 343 15.42 11.28 -21.20
CA GLN A 343 15.50 12.73 -21.17
C GLN A 343 14.91 13.35 -22.44
N GLU A 344 15.21 12.81 -23.62
CA GLU A 344 14.63 13.26 -24.88
C GLU A 344 13.10 13.14 -24.88
N ASN A 345 12.57 12.00 -24.45
CA ASN A 345 11.13 11.76 -24.38
C ASN A 345 10.41 12.65 -23.35
N CYS A 346 11.09 12.99 -22.24
CA CYS A 346 10.52 13.81 -21.17
C CYS A 346 10.68 15.32 -21.42
N LEU A 347 11.91 15.78 -21.65
CA LEU A 347 12.28 17.21 -21.65
C LEU A 347 11.86 17.96 -22.93
N ASN A 348 11.56 17.24 -24.01
CA ASN A 348 11.03 17.86 -25.23
C ASN A 348 9.57 18.31 -25.07
N THR A 349 8.90 17.89 -24.01
CA THR A 349 7.51 18.29 -23.72
C THR A 349 7.50 19.49 -22.77
N PRO A 350 6.99 20.68 -23.18
CA PRO A 350 6.97 21.86 -22.31
C PRO A 350 6.13 21.64 -21.04
N GLU A 351 5.05 20.87 -21.16
CA GLU A 351 4.19 20.46 -20.03
C GLU A 351 4.98 19.71 -18.95
N PHE A 352 5.93 18.86 -19.34
CA PHE A 352 6.73 18.09 -18.40
C PHE A 352 7.66 18.96 -17.57
N LYS A 353 8.22 20.04 -18.14
CA LYS A 353 9.06 20.99 -17.39
C LYS A 353 8.27 21.69 -16.29
N GLU A 354 7.03 22.05 -16.58
CA GLU A 354 6.11 22.61 -15.58
C GLU A 354 5.79 21.60 -14.48
N ILE A 355 5.42 20.37 -14.85
CA ILE A 355 5.15 19.27 -13.90
C ILE A 355 6.36 19.01 -13.00
N LEU A 356 7.57 18.93 -13.56
CA LEU A 356 8.81 18.72 -12.80
C LEU A 356 9.02 19.82 -11.74
N SER A 357 8.80 21.08 -12.12
CA SER A 357 8.95 22.22 -11.21
C SER A 357 7.95 22.20 -10.06
N LYS A 358 6.71 21.77 -10.32
CA LYS A 358 5.64 21.66 -9.32
C LYS A 358 5.77 20.41 -8.44
N ALA A 359 6.21 19.30 -9.01
CA ALA A 359 6.35 18.01 -8.32
C ALA A 359 7.53 17.97 -7.33
N TYR A 360 8.61 18.70 -7.67
CA TYR A 360 9.83 18.78 -6.86
C TYR A 360 10.36 20.22 -6.85
N PRO A 361 9.69 21.13 -6.13
CA PRO A 361 10.14 22.51 -6.01
C PRO A 361 11.53 22.54 -5.39
N LYS A 362 12.44 23.34 -5.96
CA LYS A 362 13.75 23.58 -5.36
C LYS A 362 13.52 24.36 -4.06
N VAL A 363 13.70 23.71 -2.91
CA VAL A 363 13.61 24.39 -1.62
C VAL A 363 14.82 25.31 -1.50
N SER A 364 14.62 26.62 -1.68
CA SER A 364 15.55 27.63 -1.19
C SER A 364 15.45 27.65 0.33
N ILE A 365 16.35 26.94 1.01
CA ILE A 365 16.44 27.00 2.47
C ILE A 365 16.98 28.39 2.81
N ASN A 366 16.09 29.32 3.17
CA ASN A 366 16.48 30.46 3.99
C ASN A 366 16.70 29.92 5.40
N ASN A 367 17.93 30.04 5.90
CA ASN A 367 18.35 29.55 7.23
C ASN A 367 17.53 30.14 8.40
N ASP A 368 16.69 31.14 8.16
CA ASP A 368 15.88 31.80 9.19
C ASP A 368 14.65 30.98 9.62
N ASP A 369 14.11 30.08 8.79
CA ASP A 369 12.89 29.32 9.14
C ASP A 369 13.14 28.14 10.08
N PHE A 370 14.36 27.59 10.12
CA PHE A 370 14.74 26.57 11.10
C PHE A 370 14.80 27.12 12.53
N SER A 371 15.04 28.43 12.69
CA SER A 371 15.10 29.05 14.01
C SER A 371 13.72 29.23 14.66
N LYS A 372 12.63 29.24 13.88
CA LYS A 372 11.25 29.37 14.38
C LYS A 372 10.56 28.02 14.66
N LEU A 373 11.08 26.92 14.12
CA LEU A 373 10.59 25.56 14.36
C LEU A 373 11.38 24.79 15.42
N CYS A 374 12.48 25.35 15.93
CA CYS A 374 13.15 24.85 17.12
C CYS A 374 12.32 25.21 18.36
N VAL A 375 11.49 24.24 18.75
CA VAL A 375 10.87 24.11 20.07
C VAL A 375 11.80 24.63 21.16
N ASN A 376 11.28 25.58 21.95
CA ASN A 376 11.87 26.06 23.18
C ASN A 376 12.53 24.90 23.95
N LYS A 377 13.86 24.88 24.01
CA LYS A 377 14.62 24.05 24.95
C LYS A 377 14.25 24.49 26.37
N LEU A 378 13.25 23.84 26.95
CA LEU A 378 13.10 23.76 28.40
C LEU A 378 14.01 22.63 28.87
N GLU A 379 15.13 23.01 29.49
CA GLU A 379 15.92 22.11 30.31
C GLU A 379 15.08 21.68 31.52
N GLU A 380 14.59 20.45 31.55
CA GLU A 380 14.08 19.82 32.77
C GLU A 380 14.93 18.60 33.12
N LYS A 381 15.46 18.64 34.34
CA LYS A 381 16.20 17.57 35.02
C LYS A 381 15.38 16.27 35.01
N ILE A 382 16.00 15.20 34.53
CA ILE A 382 15.45 13.84 34.57
C ILE A 382 15.47 13.35 36.03
N SER A 383 14.29 13.21 36.61
CA SER A 383 14.03 12.40 37.81
C SER A 383 13.69 10.98 37.37
N SER A 384 14.26 9.99 38.05
CA SER A 384 14.39 8.60 37.64
C SER A 384 13.20 7.68 37.99
N ASP A 385 11.99 8.19 38.21
CA ASP A 385 10.85 7.36 38.63
C ASP A 385 9.54 7.73 37.92
N VAL A 386 9.43 7.52 36.60
CA VAL A 386 8.11 7.50 35.97
C VAL A 386 8.08 6.61 34.74
N GLY A 387 7.03 5.77 34.61
CA GLY A 387 6.75 5.02 33.37
C GLY A 387 6.52 5.94 32.16
N PRO A 388 6.33 5.40 30.94
CA PRO A 388 6.44 6.11 29.66
C PRO A 388 5.46 7.28 29.44
N PHE A 389 4.67 7.67 30.44
CA PHE A 389 3.73 8.78 30.39
C PHE A 389 3.94 9.90 31.41
N GLY A 390 4.91 9.82 32.33
CA GLY A 390 5.26 10.93 33.25
C GLY A 390 4.14 11.39 34.19
N ASP A 391 4.48 12.02 35.33
CA ASP A 391 3.50 12.49 36.33
C ASP A 391 2.71 13.75 35.86
N LYS A 392 2.82 14.12 34.58
CA LYS A 392 2.18 15.32 34.01
C LYS A 392 0.83 15.05 33.34
N PHE A 393 0.39 13.79 33.25
CA PHE A 393 -1.03 13.49 33.11
C PHE A 393 -1.60 13.23 34.50
N GLU A 394 -2.11 14.29 35.15
CA GLU A 394 -3.24 14.07 36.04
C GLU A 394 -4.31 13.42 35.17
N PHE A 395 -4.52 12.13 35.37
CA PHE A 395 -5.78 11.50 35.01
C PHE A 395 -6.81 12.20 35.87
N ILE A 396 -7.31 13.36 35.42
CA ILE A 396 -8.42 14.05 36.06
C ILE A 396 -9.52 12.99 36.01
N PRO A 397 -9.86 12.34 37.14
CA PRO A 397 -10.87 11.31 37.13
C PRO A 397 -12.14 12.08 36.84
N SER A 398 -12.58 12.05 35.58
CA SER A 398 -13.71 12.79 35.02
C SER A 398 -14.17 13.87 35.98
N LYS A 399 -13.52 15.05 35.99
CA LYS A 399 -14.20 16.21 36.58
C LYS A 399 -15.44 16.30 35.74
N THR A 400 -16.56 15.80 36.27
CA THR A 400 -17.89 16.04 35.75
C THR A 400 -17.96 17.54 35.72
N ILE A 401 -17.69 18.13 34.54
CA ILE A 401 -17.76 19.57 34.37
C ILE A 401 -19.23 19.84 34.62
N THR A 402 -19.49 20.38 35.81
CA THR A 402 -20.79 20.71 36.38
C THR A 402 -21.66 19.55 36.92
N GLN A 403 -22.18 19.74 38.14
CA GLN A 403 -23.38 19.03 38.59
C GLN A 403 -24.50 19.28 37.58
N SER A 404 -25.31 18.28 37.25
CA SER A 404 -26.39 18.36 36.26
C SER A 404 -27.28 19.60 36.42
N SER A 405 -27.44 20.09 37.65
CA SER A 405 -28.19 21.31 38.01
C SER A 405 -27.70 22.59 37.31
N LEU A 406 -26.42 22.72 36.96
CA LEU A 406 -25.86 23.94 36.35
C LEU A 406 -26.17 24.08 34.86
N ILE A 407 -26.23 22.98 34.11
CA ILE A 407 -26.71 23.00 32.70
C ILE A 407 -28.21 23.32 32.65
N PHE A 408 -28.94 22.90 33.68
CA PHE A 408 -30.38 23.00 33.77
C PHE A 408 -30.91 24.34 34.32
N ASN A 409 -30.02 25.21 34.83
CA ASN A 409 -30.33 26.55 35.34
C ASN A 409 -29.89 27.69 34.41
N MET A 410 -29.33 27.39 33.23
CA MET A 410 -29.13 28.43 32.23
C MET A 410 -30.47 28.74 31.58
N ASP A 411 -31.12 29.81 32.05
CA ASP A 411 -32.16 30.50 31.29
C ASP A 411 -31.63 30.74 29.88
N SER A 412 -32.36 30.23 28.88
CA SER A 412 -32.05 30.39 27.45
C SER A 412 -32.22 31.83 26.96
N SER A 413 -32.15 32.82 27.84
CA SER A 413 -32.22 34.25 27.57
C SER A 413 -30.84 34.91 27.65
N ILE A 414 -29.81 34.28 27.09
CA ILE A 414 -28.63 35.03 26.63
C ILE A 414 -29.03 35.64 25.29
N GLY A 415 -29.37 36.93 25.34
CA GLY A 415 -29.88 37.69 24.20
C GLY A 415 -28.98 37.62 22.96
N GLY A 416 -29.64 37.44 21.80
CA GLY A 416 -29.03 37.44 20.46
C GLY A 416 -29.17 36.08 19.79
N GLN A 417 -30.13 35.92 18.86
CA GLN A 417 -30.40 34.76 17.99
C GLN A 417 -29.56 33.51 18.30
N SER A 418 -29.80 32.88 19.45
CA SER A 418 -29.01 31.75 19.89
C SER A 418 -29.51 30.51 19.18
N ARG A 419 -28.68 29.91 18.31
CA ARG A 419 -28.99 28.62 17.70
C ARG A 419 -29.23 27.61 18.83
N PRO A 420 -30.31 26.81 18.78
CA PRO A 420 -30.60 25.85 19.84
C PRO A 420 -29.43 24.87 19.98
N VAL A 421 -29.05 24.58 21.22
CA VAL A 421 -27.97 23.63 21.52
C VAL A 421 -28.40 22.24 21.01
N LYS A 422 -27.53 21.59 20.23
CA LYS A 422 -27.78 20.29 19.62
C LYS A 422 -27.19 19.17 20.48
N ILE A 423 -28.01 18.19 20.81
CA ILE A 423 -27.60 17.01 21.59
C ILE A 423 -27.68 15.77 20.71
N LEU A 424 -26.60 15.00 20.68
CA LEU A 424 -26.53 13.73 19.96
C LEU A 424 -26.43 12.57 20.95
N TRP A 425 -27.40 11.66 20.91
CA TRP A 425 -27.28 10.35 21.55
C TRP A 425 -26.88 9.30 20.52
N ARG A 426 -25.72 8.67 20.75
CA ARG A 426 -25.28 7.51 19.97
C ARG A 426 -25.84 6.23 20.58
N CYS A 427 -26.74 5.58 19.83
CA CYS A 427 -27.30 4.27 20.16
C CYS A 427 -26.57 3.21 19.33
N SER A 428 -25.68 2.44 19.95
CA SER A 428 -24.98 1.34 19.27
C SER A 428 -25.77 0.04 19.43
N PRO A 429 -26.23 -0.60 18.34
CA PRO A 429 -27.07 -1.80 18.40
C PRO A 429 -26.24 -3.07 18.68
N LYS A 430 -25.56 -3.11 19.82
CA LYS A 430 -24.61 -4.17 20.22
C LYS A 430 -25.29 -5.45 20.69
N GLY A 431 -26.50 -5.36 21.22
CA GLY A 431 -27.25 -6.46 21.81
C GLY A 431 -28.74 -6.19 21.78
N ASN A 432 -29.48 -6.77 22.71
CA ASN A 432 -30.90 -6.46 22.86
C ASN A 432 -31.09 -5.04 23.39
N PHE A 433 -32.24 -4.44 23.08
CA PHE A 433 -32.65 -3.17 23.66
C PHE A 433 -32.89 -3.38 25.17
N THR A 434 -32.32 -2.51 26.01
CA THR A 434 -32.32 -2.66 27.48
C THR A 434 -32.91 -1.45 28.18
N LEU A 435 -33.18 -1.57 29.48
CA LEU A 435 -33.64 -0.46 30.33
C LEU A 435 -32.69 0.77 30.29
N ALA A 436 -31.39 0.56 30.09
CA ALA A 436 -30.42 1.65 29.95
C ALA A 436 -30.74 2.55 28.74
N HIS A 437 -31.26 1.98 27.65
CA HIS A 437 -31.67 2.74 26.48
C HIS A 437 -32.95 3.55 26.75
N ILE A 438 -33.86 3.01 27.55
CA ILE A 438 -35.07 3.74 27.99
C ILE A 438 -34.67 4.92 28.89
N TYR A 439 -33.75 4.71 29.83
CA TYR A 439 -33.25 5.78 30.67
C TYR A 439 -32.63 6.92 29.85
N ALA A 440 -31.83 6.60 28.83
CA ALA A 440 -31.27 7.60 27.92
C ALA A 440 -32.36 8.35 27.12
N LEU A 441 -33.41 7.67 26.67
CA LEU A 441 -34.56 8.32 26.02
C LEU A 441 -35.31 9.28 26.96
N ILE A 442 -35.49 8.91 28.22
CA ILE A 442 -36.12 9.79 29.22
C ILE A 442 -35.27 11.05 29.43
N GLN A 443 -33.95 10.91 29.50
CA GLN A 443 -33.04 12.07 29.58
C GLN A 443 -33.13 12.95 28.33
N LEU A 444 -33.18 12.34 27.13
CA LEU A 444 -33.43 13.06 25.88
C LEU A 444 -34.75 13.82 25.89
N LYS A 445 -35.82 13.24 26.44
CA LYS A 445 -37.11 13.94 26.59
C LYS A 445 -36.95 15.20 27.44
N ILE A 446 -36.29 15.10 28.60
CA ILE A 446 -36.02 16.25 29.47
C ILE A 446 -35.26 17.35 28.72
N PHE A 447 -34.32 16.97 27.85
CA PHE A 447 -33.62 17.95 27.00
C PHE A 447 -34.53 18.56 25.93
N CYS A 448 -35.38 17.77 25.28
CA CYS A 448 -36.35 18.29 24.30
C CYS A 448 -37.31 19.30 24.95
N ASP A 449 -37.85 18.95 26.13
CA ASP A 449 -38.77 19.80 26.90
C ASP A 449 -38.12 21.13 27.33
N LYS A 450 -36.78 21.19 27.38
CA LYS A 450 -35.99 22.40 27.67
C LYS A 450 -35.54 23.17 26.43
N GLY A 451 -36.03 22.80 25.24
CA GLY A 451 -35.73 23.50 23.99
C GLY A 451 -34.43 23.10 23.30
N PHE A 452 -33.79 21.99 23.71
CA PHE A 452 -32.62 21.45 23.02
C PHE A 452 -33.01 20.67 21.77
N GLN A 453 -32.24 20.82 20.69
CA GLN A 453 -32.44 20.02 19.48
C GLN A 453 -31.78 18.66 19.62
N CYS A 454 -32.57 17.61 19.83
CA CYS A 454 -32.05 16.27 20.09
C CYS A 454 -32.02 15.39 18.83
N THR A 455 -30.95 14.60 18.72
CA THR A 455 -30.69 13.68 17.60
C THR A 455 -30.29 12.33 18.16
N ILE A 456 -30.87 11.26 17.61
CA ILE A 456 -30.51 9.88 17.93
C ILE A 456 -29.78 9.30 16.73
N LEU A 457 -28.51 8.93 16.88
CA LEU A 457 -27.74 8.23 15.86
C LEU A 457 -27.67 6.75 16.20
N ILE A 458 -28.31 5.91 15.40
CA ILE A 458 -28.12 4.46 15.43
C ILE A 458 -26.82 4.16 14.69
N SER A 459 -25.79 3.77 15.45
CA SER A 459 -24.44 3.57 14.95
C SER A 459 -24.11 2.09 14.90
N ASP A 460 -24.39 1.45 13.76
CA ASP A 460 -24.13 0.04 13.54
C ASP A 460 -22.62 -0.27 13.47
N LEU A 461 -21.84 0.67 12.94
CA LEU A 461 -20.40 0.58 12.88
C LEU A 461 -19.76 0.40 14.25
N ASP A 462 -20.26 1.12 15.27
CA ASP A 462 -19.76 0.97 16.65
C ASP A 462 -20.06 -0.43 17.21
N ALA A 463 -21.16 -1.05 16.78
CA ALA A 463 -21.51 -2.41 17.18
C ALA A 463 -20.65 -3.46 16.48
N PHE A 464 -20.22 -3.19 15.25
CA PHE A 464 -19.28 -4.03 14.51
C PHE A 464 -17.85 -3.93 15.08
N LEU A 465 -17.35 -2.71 15.26
CA LEU A 465 -15.97 -2.46 15.69
C LEU A 465 -15.72 -2.85 17.15
N ASP A 466 -16.75 -2.90 17.99
CA ASP A 466 -16.66 -3.44 19.35
C ASP A 466 -16.64 -4.98 19.35
N LYS A 467 -15.50 -5.55 18.94
CA LYS A 467 -15.21 -6.99 18.95
C LYS A 467 -16.27 -7.85 18.24
N LEU A 468 -16.85 -7.35 17.14
CA LEU A 468 -17.86 -8.08 16.37
C LEU A 468 -19.13 -8.42 17.17
N LYS A 469 -19.49 -7.63 18.21
CA LYS A 469 -20.75 -7.81 18.97
C LYS A 469 -21.98 -7.87 18.06
N CYS A 470 -21.93 -7.15 16.95
CA CYS A 470 -22.82 -7.39 15.82
C CYS A 470 -22.00 -7.80 14.58
N PRO A 471 -22.13 -9.04 14.09
CA PRO A 471 -21.49 -9.45 12.84
C PRO A 471 -21.95 -8.58 11.67
N TRP A 472 -21.07 -8.37 10.69
CA TRP A 472 -21.34 -7.50 9.54
C TRP A 472 -22.64 -7.84 8.80
N GLN A 473 -22.95 -9.14 8.70
CA GLN A 473 -24.14 -9.66 8.01
C GLN A 473 -25.45 -9.32 8.75
N ASP A 474 -25.38 -9.08 10.05
CA ASP A 474 -26.54 -8.85 10.92
C ASP A 474 -26.78 -7.37 11.22
N LEU A 475 -25.83 -6.49 10.86
CA LEU A 475 -25.88 -5.04 11.16
C LEU A 475 -27.21 -4.43 10.71
N LYS A 476 -27.59 -4.65 9.45
CA LYS A 476 -28.82 -4.09 8.88
C LYS A 476 -30.05 -4.51 9.67
N LYS A 477 -30.20 -5.82 9.94
CA LYS A 477 -31.34 -6.37 10.68
C LYS A 477 -31.40 -5.83 12.11
N ARG A 478 -30.24 -5.66 12.76
CA ARG A 478 -30.19 -5.19 14.15
C ARG A 478 -30.48 -3.69 14.27
N THR A 479 -30.00 -2.90 13.30
CA THR A 479 -30.36 -1.49 13.13
C THR A 479 -31.85 -1.32 12.90
N GLU A 480 -32.44 -2.10 12.00
CA GLU A 480 -33.89 -2.09 11.76
C GLU A 480 -34.70 -2.43 13.03
N ASN A 481 -34.23 -3.39 13.83
CA ASN A 481 -34.89 -3.73 15.10
C ASN A 481 -34.83 -2.56 16.11
N HIS A 482 -33.65 -1.96 16.31
CA HIS A 482 -33.50 -0.81 17.21
C HIS A 482 -34.33 0.38 16.73
N LEU A 483 -34.35 0.63 15.41
CA LEU A 483 -35.13 1.70 14.82
C LEU A 483 -36.63 1.52 15.10
N LYS A 484 -37.18 0.31 14.93
CA LYS A 484 -38.59 0.01 15.24
C LYS A 484 -38.93 0.30 16.70
N ILE A 485 -38.09 -0.17 17.63
CA ILE A 485 -38.28 0.04 19.07
C ILE A 485 -38.19 1.54 19.42
N LEU A 486 -37.16 2.22 18.90
CA LEU A 486 -36.96 3.65 19.13
C LEU A 486 -38.14 4.48 18.62
N LYS A 487 -38.64 4.22 17.40
CA LYS A 487 -39.82 4.91 16.85
C LYS A 487 -41.05 4.77 17.74
N GLN A 488 -41.32 3.56 18.23
CA GLN A 488 -42.44 3.31 19.13
C GLN A 488 -42.29 4.06 20.46
N LEU A 489 -41.10 4.02 21.07
CA LEU A 489 -40.85 4.70 22.33
C LEU A 489 -40.89 6.23 22.19
N ILE A 490 -40.37 6.78 21.11
CA ILE A 490 -40.39 8.23 20.83
C ILE A 490 -41.83 8.73 20.69
N ASN A 491 -42.69 7.96 19.99
CA ASN A 491 -44.11 8.28 19.87
C ASN A 491 -44.80 8.22 21.24
N LEU A 492 -44.57 7.16 22.02
CA LEU A 492 -45.11 7.03 23.38
C LEU A 492 -44.67 8.16 24.33
N LEU A 493 -43.45 8.68 24.15
CA LEU A 493 -42.89 9.78 24.93
C LEU A 493 -43.26 11.18 24.39
N GLY A 494 -43.98 11.27 23.26
CA GLY A 494 -44.38 12.54 22.64
C GLY A 494 -43.19 13.39 22.16
N MET A 495 -42.15 12.76 21.64
CA MET A 495 -40.89 13.42 21.24
C MET A 495 -40.83 13.66 19.72
N GLU A 496 -41.80 14.39 19.17
CA GLU A 496 -41.97 14.56 17.71
C GLU A 496 -40.82 15.31 17.01
N ASP A 497 -40.13 16.20 17.74
CA ASP A 497 -39.04 17.03 17.21
C ASP A 497 -37.67 16.31 17.15
N VAL A 498 -37.57 15.10 17.69
CA VAL A 498 -36.31 14.34 17.71
C VAL A 498 -36.03 13.75 16.34
N SER A 499 -34.82 13.99 15.83
CA SER A 499 -34.39 13.38 14.57
C SER A 499 -33.65 12.07 14.82
N ILE A 500 -34.07 11.00 14.13
CA ILE A 500 -33.34 9.74 14.13
C ILE A 500 -32.48 9.68 12.87
N TRP A 501 -31.23 9.31 13.04
CA TRP A 501 -30.29 9.08 11.96
C TRP A 501 -29.74 7.68 12.10
N SER A 502 -29.50 7.02 10.98
CA SER A 502 -28.69 5.80 10.95
C SER A 502 -27.39 6.10 10.21
N ASN A 503 -26.27 5.71 10.80
CA ASN A 503 -25.05 5.57 10.02
C ASN A 503 -25.11 4.22 9.33
N ASN A 504 -25.29 4.21 8.01
CA ASN A 504 -24.63 3.22 7.17
C ASN A 504 -23.26 3.84 6.87
N PRO A 505 -22.13 3.12 6.87
CA PRO A 505 -20.78 3.68 6.90
C PRO A 505 -20.39 4.82 5.92
N PHE A 506 -21.25 5.20 4.96
CA PHE A 506 -21.01 6.31 4.01
C PHE A 506 -22.20 7.26 3.82
N ILE A 507 -23.36 7.01 4.43
CA ILE A 507 -24.52 7.90 4.34
C ILE A 507 -25.19 8.01 5.71
N THR A 508 -25.10 9.20 6.31
CA THR A 508 -25.94 9.58 7.43
C THR A 508 -27.27 10.06 6.85
N GLN A 509 -28.32 9.24 6.96
CA GLN A 509 -29.66 9.59 6.48
C GLN A 509 -30.54 9.97 7.65
N ARG A 510 -31.24 11.10 7.52
CA ARG A 510 -32.34 11.46 8.42
C ARG A 510 -33.50 10.52 8.14
N ILE A 511 -33.94 9.79 9.15
CA ILE A 511 -35.09 8.91 9.07
C ILE A 511 -36.29 9.68 9.62
N PRO A 512 -37.38 9.85 8.85
CA PRO A 512 -38.60 10.44 9.37
C PRO A 512 -39.14 9.56 10.50
N VAL A 513 -39.54 10.20 11.60
CA VAL A 513 -40.08 9.50 12.78
C VAL A 513 -41.46 8.92 12.46
N ASN A 514 -42.23 9.61 11.62
CA ASN A 514 -43.54 9.17 11.11
C ASN A 514 -43.43 8.07 10.06
#